data_AF-A0A818F6I3-F1
#
_entry.id   AF-A0A818F6I3-F1
#
_cell.length_a   1.000
_cell.length_b   1.000
_cell.length_c   1.000
_cell.angle_alpha   90.00
_cell.angle_beta   90.00
_cell.angle_gamma   90.00
#
_symmetry.space_group_name_H-M   'P 1'
#
loop_
_entity.id
_entity.type
_entity.pdbx_description
1 polymer ?
#
loop_
_entity_poly.entity_id
_entity_poly.type
_entity_poly.pdbx_seq_one_letter_code
_entity_poly.pdbx_strand_id
1 'polypeptide(L)'
;MTLSSSILLNHLRDLMKSKIYFKDIIDTYIVPTADPHQNKYVVDHYKRLKFISKFTGSNGTAVITDKEAFLFTVDDYFLQAKQELDQTCWKLMYDQMNDNCSIINWLAKDLKKNSIVACDPQLVSIFDWKEWKKILLQSNIDLIPLEINLIDLLWNNQRPSLSDTSISISNNELQNSTAVLDASVSSTLESFIDRCCTNNIDFARTYDKNIYDNRVIPSKHLAILCCMDARLDVYRMLGLQPGEAHIIRNGGGRIRDAVRSLICSQALFQTKELMIIHHTDCGFTYFSTNNQILASLIVQPGTRKSNLILSRPAYQNNKSDFMPIIDIEQSIRDDLAEYKQYPMLNQNIIVRGFLYDTKTGLLKEIK
;
A
#
# COMPACT_ATOMS: atom_id res chain seq x y z
N MET A 1 36.66 21.12 25.37
CA MET A 1 36.73 19.95 26.27
C MET A 1 35.43 19.20 26.13
N THR A 2 35.48 17.92 25.75
CA THR A 2 34.31 17.03 25.82
C THR A 2 33.97 16.81 27.29
N LEU A 3 32.74 17.11 27.69
CA LEU A 3 32.24 16.85 29.05
C LEU A 3 32.38 15.35 29.37
N SER A 4 32.63 15.01 30.64
CA SER A 4 32.63 13.60 31.05
C SER A 4 31.21 13.02 30.93
N SER A 5 31.11 11.72 30.66
CA SER A 5 29.82 11.03 30.54
C SER A 5 28.98 11.17 31.82
N SER A 6 29.63 11.18 32.99
CA SER A 6 28.98 11.42 34.28
C SER A 6 28.31 12.80 34.39
N ILE A 7 28.96 13.87 33.91
CA ILE A 7 28.38 15.22 33.94
C ILE A 7 27.21 15.32 32.96
N LEU A 8 27.35 14.76 31.76
CA LEU A 8 26.28 14.76 30.75
C LEU A 8 25.03 14.01 31.26
N LEU A 9 25.21 12.85 31.89
CA LEU A 9 24.11 12.09 32.48
C LEU A 9 23.40 12.85 33.61
N ASN A 10 24.14 13.58 34.45
CA ASN A 10 23.53 14.40 35.50
C ASN A 10 22.69 15.54 34.92
N HIS A 11 23.21 16.27 33.94
CA HIS A 11 22.44 17.32 33.26
C HIS A 11 21.22 16.75 32.52
N LEU A 12 21.34 15.56 31.90
CA LEU A 12 20.21 14.89 31.28
C LEU A 12 19.11 14.58 32.30
N ARG A 13 19.48 14.09 33.48
CA ARG A 13 18.54 13.79 34.57
C ARG A 13 17.87 15.05 35.13
N ASP A 14 18.58 16.18 35.15
CA ASP A 14 17.98 17.46 35.50
C ASP A 14 16.95 17.91 34.44
N LEU A 15 17.27 17.72 33.16
CA LEU A 15 16.32 17.96 32.07
C LEU A 15 15.09 17.05 32.16
N MET A 16 15.26 15.76 32.48
CA MET A 16 14.16 14.80 32.68
C MET A 16 13.18 15.21 33.79
N LYS A 17 13.60 16.06 34.72
CA LYS A 17 12.75 16.60 35.81
C LYS A 17 12.23 18.00 35.53
N SER A 18 12.66 18.63 34.44
CA SER A 18 12.35 20.01 34.12
C SER A 18 10.93 20.16 33.57
N LYS A 19 10.10 20.93 34.28
CA LYS A 19 8.73 21.26 33.85
C LYS A 19 8.66 22.30 32.73
N ILE A 20 9.81 22.80 32.26
CA ILE A 20 9.89 23.81 31.20
C ILE A 20 9.48 23.18 29.86
N TYR A 21 9.86 21.93 29.63
CA TYR A 21 9.73 21.27 28.33
C TYR A 21 8.53 20.30 28.27
N PHE A 22 8.06 19.79 29.40
CA PHE A 22 6.96 18.83 29.47
C PHE A 22 6.32 18.84 30.87
N LYS A 23 5.07 18.36 30.97
CA LYS A 23 4.23 18.51 32.17
C LYS A 23 4.62 17.55 33.31
N ASP A 24 4.99 16.34 32.95
CA ASP A 24 5.22 15.23 33.87
C ASP A 24 6.71 15.06 34.20
N ILE A 25 7.07 14.28 35.23
CA ILE A 25 8.48 13.99 35.52
C ILE A 25 8.83 12.68 34.80
N ILE A 26 9.92 12.68 34.03
CA ILE A 26 10.36 11.49 33.29
C ILE A 26 11.26 10.66 34.19
N ASP A 27 10.91 9.39 34.38
CA ASP A 27 11.72 8.44 35.15
C ASP A 27 12.79 7.78 34.29
N THR A 28 12.50 7.56 33.01
CA THR A 28 13.39 6.87 32.08
C THR A 28 13.36 7.48 30.69
N TYR A 29 14.52 7.73 30.10
CA TYR A 29 14.68 8.24 28.74
C TYR A 29 15.43 7.25 27.85
N ILE A 30 14.85 6.93 26.69
CA ILE A 30 15.42 6.00 25.71
C ILE A 30 16.08 6.80 24.59
N VAL A 31 17.32 6.43 24.25
CA VAL A 31 18.12 7.04 23.17
C VAL A 31 18.63 5.94 22.23
N PRO A 32 17.89 5.63 21.15
CA PRO A 32 18.32 4.63 20.17
C PRO A 32 19.41 5.17 19.23
N THR A 33 20.13 4.26 18.56
CA THR A 33 20.93 4.58 17.37
C THR A 33 20.01 4.66 16.15
N ALA A 34 19.37 5.81 15.96
CA ALA A 34 18.50 6.04 14.81
C ALA A 34 18.50 7.53 14.42
N ASP A 35 18.06 7.80 13.19
CA ASP A 35 17.67 9.11 12.73
C ASP A 35 16.17 9.10 12.33
N PRO A 36 15.58 10.27 12.01
CA PRO A 36 14.17 10.35 11.60
C PRO A 36 13.80 9.54 10.35
N HIS A 37 14.77 8.98 9.63
CA HIS A 37 14.59 8.24 8.39
C HIS A 37 14.94 6.75 8.51
N GLN A 38 15.24 6.25 9.71
CA GLN A 38 15.62 4.87 9.96
C GLN A 38 16.81 4.43 9.09
N ASN A 39 17.76 5.34 8.83
CA ASN A 39 18.96 5.01 8.05
C ASN A 39 19.82 3.98 8.77
N LYS A 40 20.32 3.00 8.02
CA LYS A 40 21.27 1.99 8.54
C LYS A 40 22.53 2.62 9.12
N TYR A 41 23.01 3.72 8.51
CA TYR A 41 24.17 4.47 8.97
C TYR A 41 23.77 5.90 9.28
N VAL A 42 23.80 6.23 10.56
CA VAL A 42 23.39 7.54 11.07
C VAL A 42 24.52 8.55 10.86
N VAL A 43 24.20 9.72 10.27
CA VAL A 43 25.16 10.83 10.10
C VAL A 43 25.49 11.49 11.45
N ASP A 44 26.66 12.12 11.57
CA ASP A 44 27.16 12.65 12.85
C ASP A 44 26.18 13.60 13.57
N HIS A 45 25.38 14.36 12.81
CA HIS A 45 24.32 15.23 13.33
C HIS A 45 23.27 14.48 14.19
N TYR A 46 23.00 13.21 13.89
CA TYR A 46 22.01 12.38 14.57
C TYR A 46 22.62 11.36 15.53
N LYS A 47 23.96 11.33 15.70
CA LYS A 47 24.66 10.40 16.61
C LYS A 47 24.54 10.80 18.08
N ARG A 48 23.31 10.96 18.56
CA ARG A 48 22.97 11.32 19.94
C ARG A 48 23.47 10.30 20.96
N LEU A 49 23.36 9.02 20.63
CA LEU A 49 23.90 7.94 21.46
C LEU A 49 25.42 8.09 21.65
N LYS A 50 26.16 8.37 20.58
CA LYS A 50 27.60 8.63 20.64
C LYS A 50 27.90 9.85 21.50
N PHE A 51 27.13 10.94 21.38
CA PHE A 51 27.35 12.12 22.21
C PHE A 51 27.19 11.83 23.71
N ILE A 52 26.11 11.16 24.12
CA ILE A 52 25.82 10.91 25.54
C ILE A 52 26.69 9.82 26.16
N SER A 53 27.06 8.79 25.39
CA SER A 53 27.73 7.59 25.90
C SER A 53 29.20 7.43 25.48
N LYS A 54 29.64 8.14 24.43
CA LYS A 54 30.89 7.93 23.66
C LYS A 54 30.94 6.67 22.82
N PHE A 55 29.93 5.81 22.88
CA PHE A 55 29.87 4.60 22.07
C PHE A 55 29.68 4.93 20.58
N THR A 56 30.50 4.33 19.72
CA THR A 56 30.55 4.64 18.28
C THR A 56 30.03 3.53 17.37
N GLY A 57 29.58 2.40 17.96
CA GLY A 57 28.97 1.31 17.21
C GLY A 57 27.69 1.72 16.48
N SER A 58 27.37 0.98 15.42
CA SER A 58 26.21 1.29 14.57
C SER A 58 24.90 0.67 15.05
N ASN A 59 24.94 -0.17 16.08
CA ASN A 59 23.77 -0.73 16.74
C ASN A 59 23.93 -0.53 18.24
N GLY A 60 22.92 0.06 18.86
CA GLY A 60 22.84 0.20 20.31
C GLY A 60 21.73 1.13 20.73
N THR A 61 21.26 0.96 21.96
CA THR A 61 20.21 1.79 22.56
C THR A 61 20.60 2.10 24.00
N ALA A 62 20.67 3.39 24.34
CA ALA A 62 20.83 3.80 25.72
C ALA A 62 19.47 3.91 26.42
N VAL A 63 19.45 3.49 27.68
CA VAL A 63 18.34 3.65 28.61
C VAL A 63 18.87 4.38 29.83
N ILE A 64 18.42 5.61 30.06
CA ILE A 64 18.87 6.44 31.17
C ILE A 64 17.73 6.60 32.16
N THR A 65 17.93 6.16 33.39
CA THR A 65 16.98 6.36 34.49
C THR A 65 17.41 7.55 35.36
N ASP A 66 16.60 7.87 36.37
CA ASP A 66 16.93 8.89 37.38
C ASP A 66 18.25 8.63 38.13
N LYS A 67 18.74 7.38 38.11
CA LYS A 67 19.92 6.92 38.88
C LYS A 67 20.99 6.23 38.05
N GLU A 68 20.59 5.46 37.05
CA GLU A 68 21.48 4.56 36.31
C GLU A 68 21.43 4.86 34.81
N ALA A 69 22.42 4.33 34.09
CA ALA A 69 22.47 4.43 32.63
C ALA A 69 22.94 3.09 32.08
N PHE A 70 22.20 2.59 31.09
CA PHE A 70 22.43 1.29 30.46
C PHE A 70 22.66 1.49 28.97
N LEU A 71 23.61 0.76 28.40
CA LEU A 71 23.75 0.62 26.95
C LEU A 71 23.40 -0.82 26.57
N PHE A 72 22.37 -1.00 25.76
CA PHE A 72 22.02 -2.28 25.14
C PHE A 72 22.67 -2.36 23.76
N THR A 73 23.33 -3.47 23.46
CA THR A 73 23.91 -3.74 22.14
C THR A 73 24.02 -5.25 21.88
N VAL A 74 24.20 -5.61 20.60
CA VAL A 74 24.41 -6.99 20.13
C VAL A 74 25.88 -7.44 20.27
N ASP A 75 26.12 -8.74 20.11
CA ASP A 75 27.44 -9.39 20.27
C ASP A 75 28.58 -8.68 19.56
N ASP A 76 28.40 -8.37 18.27
CA ASP A 76 29.45 -7.78 17.41
C ASP A 76 30.03 -6.47 17.95
N TYR A 77 29.25 -5.73 18.75
CA TYR A 77 29.66 -4.46 19.34
C TYR A 77 29.92 -4.53 20.85
N PHE A 78 29.75 -5.70 21.49
CA PHE A 78 29.83 -5.80 22.94
C PHE A 78 31.24 -5.48 23.47
N LEU A 79 32.29 -6.00 22.80
CA LEU A 79 33.67 -5.70 23.15
C LEU A 79 34.02 -4.23 22.92
N GLN A 80 33.55 -3.67 21.81
CA GLN A 80 33.74 -2.25 21.50
C GLN A 80 33.09 -1.36 22.58
N ALA A 81 31.84 -1.64 22.93
CA ALA A 81 31.12 -0.91 23.97
C ALA A 81 31.86 -0.98 25.32
N LYS A 82 32.39 -2.14 25.70
CA LYS A 82 33.17 -2.30 26.93
C LYS A 82 34.43 -1.43 26.97
N GLN A 83 35.03 -1.16 25.83
CA GLN A 83 36.25 -0.33 25.69
C GLN A 83 35.93 1.17 25.63
N GLU A 84 34.83 1.56 24.99
CA GLU A 84 34.48 2.97 24.77
C GLU A 84 33.70 3.59 25.93
N LEU A 85 32.89 2.80 26.64
CA LEU A 85 32.04 3.27 27.73
C LEU A 85 32.83 3.56 29.01
N ASP A 86 32.40 4.62 29.71
CA ASP A 86 32.82 4.89 31.08
C ASP A 86 32.08 3.96 32.05
N GLN A 87 32.75 2.89 32.47
CA GLN A 87 32.19 1.85 33.34
C GLN A 87 31.82 2.33 34.75
N THR A 88 32.22 3.55 35.14
CA THR A 88 31.81 4.13 36.42
C THR A 88 30.35 4.61 36.42
N CYS A 89 29.80 4.91 35.23
CA CYS A 89 28.45 5.45 35.08
C CYS A 89 27.56 4.69 34.09
N TRP A 90 28.13 3.84 33.22
CA TRP A 90 27.39 3.03 32.26
C TRP A 90 27.44 1.54 32.61
N LYS A 91 26.28 0.88 32.54
CA LYS A 91 26.13 -0.57 32.60
C LYS A 91 25.90 -1.12 31.20
N LEU A 92 26.75 -2.05 30.77
CA LEU A 92 26.61 -2.70 29.47
C LEU A 92 25.64 -3.87 29.58
N MET A 93 24.63 -3.89 28.71
CA MET A 93 23.56 -4.89 28.65
C MET A 93 23.56 -5.57 27.28
N TYR A 94 23.19 -6.85 27.26
CA TYR A 94 23.09 -7.62 26.04
C TYR A 94 21.70 -7.51 25.42
N ASP A 95 21.64 -7.12 24.15
CA ASP A 95 20.39 -7.09 23.38
C ASP A 95 20.19 -8.41 22.62
N GLN A 96 19.19 -9.18 23.05
CA GLN A 96 18.85 -10.46 22.43
C GLN A 96 17.99 -10.23 21.18
N MET A 97 18.64 -10.14 20.01
CA MET A 97 18.00 -9.84 18.70
C MET A 97 16.78 -10.71 18.33
N ASN A 98 16.56 -11.83 19.01
CA ASN A 98 15.41 -12.71 18.77
C ASN A 98 14.07 -12.10 19.26
N ASP A 99 14.12 -11.02 20.04
CA ASP A 99 12.96 -10.28 20.51
C ASP A 99 13.14 -8.78 20.22
N ASN A 100 12.38 -8.27 19.23
CA ASN A 100 12.38 -6.84 18.86
C ASN A 100 11.98 -5.91 20.02
N CYS A 101 11.42 -6.44 21.11
CA CYS A 101 11.00 -5.69 22.28
C CYS A 101 11.82 -6.03 23.54
N SER A 102 12.99 -6.65 23.42
CA SER A 102 13.85 -7.09 24.53
C SER A 102 14.04 -6.02 25.62
N ILE A 103 14.41 -4.80 25.21
CA ILE A 103 14.66 -3.64 26.08
C ILE A 103 13.38 -3.21 26.80
N ILE A 104 12.25 -3.22 26.10
CA ILE A 104 10.97 -2.80 26.65
C ILE A 104 10.42 -3.86 27.63
N ASN A 105 10.60 -5.13 27.30
CA ASN A 105 10.31 -6.24 28.21
C ASN A 105 11.18 -6.18 29.47
N TRP A 106 12.42 -5.74 29.36
CA TRP A 106 13.30 -5.48 30.51
C TRP A 106 12.78 -4.30 31.36
N LEU A 107 12.44 -3.17 30.74
CA LEU A 107 11.86 -2.01 31.42
C LEU A 107 10.55 -2.35 32.13
N ALA A 108 9.67 -3.12 31.49
CA ALA A 108 8.40 -3.56 32.05
C ALA A 108 8.54 -4.43 33.30
N LYS A 109 9.72 -5.02 33.54
CA LYS A 109 10.04 -5.84 34.72
C LYS A 109 10.79 -5.05 35.80
N ASP A 110 11.67 -4.14 35.41
CA ASP A 110 12.59 -3.45 36.32
C ASP A 110 12.02 -2.14 36.89
N LEU A 111 11.20 -1.43 36.11
CA LEU A 111 10.63 -0.16 36.53
C LEU A 111 9.45 -0.32 37.52
N LYS A 112 9.26 0.72 38.34
CA LYS A 112 8.15 0.78 39.28
C LYS A 112 6.85 1.07 38.52
N LYS A 113 5.73 0.62 39.11
CA LYS A 113 4.40 1.00 38.62
C LYS A 113 4.22 2.52 38.67
N ASN A 114 3.51 3.06 37.69
CA ASN A 114 3.29 4.48 37.41
C ASN A 114 4.56 5.25 37.00
N SER A 115 5.63 4.55 36.60
CA SER A 115 6.78 5.23 36.02
C SER A 115 6.47 5.74 34.61
N ILE A 116 7.18 6.81 34.23
CA ILE A 116 7.08 7.44 32.91
C ILE A 116 8.37 7.18 32.12
N VAL A 117 8.21 6.46 31.01
CA VAL A 117 9.24 6.25 30.00
C VAL A 117 9.00 7.24 28.86
N ALA A 118 10.07 7.90 28.42
CA ALA A 118 10.02 8.84 27.32
C ALA A 118 11.03 8.48 26.23
N CYS A 119 10.65 8.76 24.99
CA CYS A 119 11.50 8.60 23.82
C CYS A 119 11.13 9.65 22.77
N ASP A 120 12.08 10.03 21.94
CA ASP A 120 11.83 10.87 20.78
C ASP A 120 11.02 10.06 19.73
N PRO A 121 9.78 10.47 19.41
CA PRO A 121 8.91 9.70 18.53
C PRO A 121 9.41 9.64 17.08
N GLN A 122 10.34 10.50 16.67
CA GLN A 122 10.92 10.45 15.32
C GLN A 122 11.94 9.33 15.17
N LEU A 123 12.47 8.79 16.27
CA LEU A 123 13.55 7.79 16.25
C LEU A 123 13.04 6.34 16.31
N VAL A 124 11.73 6.15 16.46
CA VAL A 124 11.11 4.83 16.64
C VAL A 124 10.01 4.66 15.60
N SER A 125 9.91 3.49 14.97
CA SER A 125 8.86 3.23 14.01
C SER A 125 7.48 3.24 14.70
N ILE A 126 6.42 3.61 13.96
CA ILE A 126 5.06 3.59 14.51
C ILE A 126 4.61 2.18 14.93
N PHE A 127 5.18 1.15 14.30
CA PHE A 127 4.93 -0.25 14.64
C PHE A 127 5.52 -0.58 16.01
N ASP A 128 6.81 -0.29 16.20
CA ASP A 128 7.51 -0.53 17.46
C ASP A 128 6.89 0.31 18.58
N TRP A 129 6.59 1.58 18.33
CA TRP A 129 5.95 2.45 19.33
C TRP A 129 4.64 1.87 19.87
N LYS A 130 3.80 1.31 18.98
CA LYS A 130 2.52 0.70 19.38
C LYS A 130 2.73 -0.53 20.24
N GLU A 131 3.67 -1.40 19.87
CA GLU A 131 4.00 -2.58 20.67
C GLU A 131 4.64 -2.20 22.01
N TRP A 132 5.57 -1.23 22.02
CA TRP A 132 6.20 -0.73 23.23
C TRP A 132 5.18 -0.18 24.21
N LYS A 133 4.27 0.67 23.72
CA LYS A 133 3.19 1.25 24.52
C LYS A 133 2.28 0.17 25.11
N LYS A 134 1.93 -0.84 24.32
CA LYS A 134 1.11 -1.97 24.79
C LYS A 134 1.79 -2.74 25.91
N ILE A 135 3.08 -3.07 25.76
CA ILE A 135 3.85 -3.82 26.77
C ILE A 135 3.98 -3.02 28.08
N LEU A 136 4.37 -1.74 27.99
CA LEU A 136 4.56 -0.91 29.18
C LEU A 136 3.24 -0.65 29.93
N LEU A 137 2.14 -0.44 29.21
CA LEU A 137 0.82 -0.26 29.82
C LEU A 137 0.35 -1.51 30.59
N GLN A 138 0.72 -2.72 30.17
CA GLN A 138 0.40 -3.95 30.92
C GLN A 138 1.11 -3.99 32.28
N SER A 139 2.28 -3.36 32.39
CA SER A 139 3.00 -3.17 33.66
C SER A 139 2.63 -1.88 34.40
N ASN A 140 1.61 -1.15 33.92
CA ASN A 140 1.17 0.14 34.45
C ASN A 140 2.29 1.19 34.42
N ILE A 141 3.00 1.26 33.29
CA ILE A 141 4.06 2.22 32.99
C ILE A 141 3.61 3.00 31.75
N ASP A 142 3.75 4.33 31.77
CA ASP A 142 3.36 5.18 30.66
C ASP A 142 4.53 5.40 29.71
N LEU A 143 4.27 5.30 28.40
CA LEU A 143 5.19 5.71 27.33
C LEU A 143 4.71 7.04 26.73
N ILE A 144 5.51 8.08 26.89
CA ILE A 144 5.20 9.43 26.39
C ILE A 144 6.13 9.86 25.25
N PRO A 145 5.60 10.50 24.19
CA PRO A 145 6.42 11.10 23.14
C PRO A 145 7.03 12.42 23.62
N LEU A 146 8.33 12.62 23.37
CA LEU A 146 9.00 13.90 23.52
C LEU A 146 9.44 14.45 22.17
N GLU A 147 8.71 15.44 21.66
CA GLU A 147 9.05 16.10 20.38
C GLU A 147 10.36 16.89 20.46
N ILE A 148 10.71 17.37 21.66
CA ILE A 148 12.01 18.01 21.92
C ILE A 148 12.98 16.93 22.41
N ASN A 149 14.02 16.65 21.63
CA ASN A 149 15.03 15.70 22.03
C ASN A 149 15.94 16.29 23.14
N LEU A 150 15.98 15.64 24.30
CA LEU A 150 16.73 16.15 25.45
C LEU A 150 18.24 16.13 25.22
N ILE A 151 18.74 15.22 24.38
CA ILE A 151 20.16 15.19 24.02
C ILE A 151 20.54 16.43 23.20
N ASP A 152 19.64 16.93 22.36
CA ASP A 152 19.89 18.12 21.54
C ASP A 152 20.03 19.37 22.41
N LEU A 153 19.25 19.48 23.50
CA LEU A 153 19.37 20.56 24.47
C LEU A 153 20.73 20.55 25.19
N LEU A 154 21.29 19.37 25.45
CA LEU A 154 22.62 19.21 26.05
C LEU A 154 23.75 19.46 25.04
N TRP A 155 23.57 18.97 23.81
CA TRP A 155 24.57 19.06 22.75
C TRP A 155 24.70 20.50 22.24
N ASN A 156 23.57 21.22 22.21
CA ASN A 156 23.49 22.66 21.93
C ASN A 156 24.33 23.02 20.67
N ASN A 157 25.12 24.09 20.73
CA ASN A 157 25.97 24.57 19.64
C ASN A 157 27.13 23.64 19.26
N GLN A 158 27.38 22.55 20.01
CA GLN A 158 28.40 21.55 19.66
C GLN A 158 27.87 20.46 18.72
N ARG A 159 26.57 20.45 18.44
CA ARG A 159 25.97 19.49 17.52
C ARG A 159 26.45 19.77 16.09
N PRO A 160 27.01 18.77 15.37
CA PRO A 160 27.44 18.95 13.98
C PRO A 160 26.29 19.46 13.11
N SER A 161 26.56 20.39 12.21
CA SER A 161 25.58 20.81 11.20
C SER A 161 25.36 19.68 10.19
N LEU A 162 24.18 19.68 9.56
CA LEU A 162 23.96 18.83 8.40
C LEU A 162 24.85 19.32 7.24
N SER A 163 25.16 18.43 6.31
CA SER A 163 25.93 18.77 5.11
C SER A 163 25.09 19.68 4.20
N ASP A 164 25.62 20.85 3.87
CA ASP A 164 25.04 21.79 2.89
C ASP A 164 25.44 21.48 1.44
N THR A 165 25.98 20.29 1.18
CA THR A 165 26.40 19.88 -0.17
C THR A 165 25.22 19.94 -1.14
N SER A 166 25.38 20.70 -2.22
CA SER A 166 24.39 20.76 -3.30
C SER A 166 24.20 19.39 -3.94
N ILE A 167 22.94 18.98 -4.12
CA ILE A 167 22.60 17.76 -4.85
C ILE A 167 23.08 17.90 -6.30
N SER A 168 23.94 16.98 -6.75
CA SER A 168 24.39 16.92 -8.14
C SER A 168 23.56 15.91 -8.93
N ILE A 169 23.18 16.28 -10.15
CA ILE A 169 22.50 15.37 -11.08
C ILE A 169 23.58 14.52 -11.76
N SER A 170 23.49 13.20 -11.63
CA SER A 170 24.35 12.29 -12.38
C SER A 170 23.88 12.24 -13.84
N ASN A 171 24.74 12.65 -14.78
CA ASN A 171 24.44 12.68 -16.22
C ASN A 171 24.54 11.30 -16.91
N ASN A 172 24.74 10.21 -16.16
CA ASN A 172 24.75 8.86 -16.73
C ASN A 172 23.31 8.36 -16.90
N GLU A 173 22.86 8.30 -18.16
CA GLU A 173 21.55 7.86 -18.70
C GLU A 173 20.55 8.93 -19.19
N LEU A 174 21.05 10.07 -19.66
CA LEU A 174 20.26 11.03 -20.46
C LEU A 174 20.11 10.65 -21.96
N GLN A 175 20.30 9.38 -22.33
CA GLN A 175 19.96 8.89 -23.68
C GLN A 175 18.62 8.16 -23.78
N ASN A 176 17.83 7.99 -22.71
CA ASN A 176 16.49 7.39 -22.84
C ASN A 176 15.40 7.89 -21.90
N SER A 177 15.53 9.07 -21.28
CA SER A 177 14.35 9.78 -20.75
C SER A 177 14.64 11.26 -20.60
N THR A 178 13.80 12.08 -21.22
CA THR A 178 13.71 13.50 -20.89
C THR A 178 13.20 13.57 -19.45
N ALA A 179 14.00 14.17 -18.57
CA ALA A 179 13.70 14.32 -17.17
C ALA A 179 12.42 15.13 -16.97
N VAL A 180 11.31 14.42 -16.74
CA VAL A 180 10.19 14.87 -15.92
C VAL A 180 10.13 13.86 -14.76
N LEU A 181 11.05 14.02 -13.82
CA LEU A 181 10.99 13.37 -12.51
C LEU A 181 10.40 14.39 -11.55
N ASP A 182 9.10 14.64 -11.68
CA ASP A 182 8.35 15.36 -10.66
C ASP A 182 7.47 14.35 -9.90
N ALA A 183 7.67 14.34 -8.58
CA ALA A 183 6.95 13.60 -7.54
C ALA A 183 7.16 12.06 -7.46
N SER A 184 8.32 11.62 -6.95
CA SER A 184 8.48 10.25 -6.44
C SER A 184 9.20 10.20 -5.08
N VAL A 185 8.60 10.73 -4.02
CA VAL A 185 8.85 10.28 -2.63
C VAL A 185 7.56 10.37 -1.80
N SER A 186 6.79 9.28 -1.78
CA SER A 186 5.92 8.90 -0.65
C SER A 186 5.69 7.40 -0.74
N SER A 187 6.16 6.65 0.26
CA SER A 187 5.86 5.22 0.44
C SER A 187 4.41 5.00 0.93
N THR A 188 3.46 5.74 0.41
CA THR A 188 2.15 5.18 0.13
C THR A 188 2.37 4.17 -0.99
N LEU A 189 1.99 2.90 -0.80
CA LEU A 189 1.78 2.01 -1.94
C LEU A 189 0.73 2.69 -2.82
N GLU A 190 1.20 3.52 -3.75
CA GLU A 190 0.36 4.18 -4.74
C GLU A 190 -0.39 3.05 -5.44
N SER A 191 -1.71 3.04 -5.28
CA SER A 191 -2.49 1.99 -5.89
C SER A 191 -2.35 2.11 -7.40
N PHE A 192 -2.53 1.02 -8.13
CA PHE A 192 -2.54 1.12 -9.58
C PHE A 192 -3.65 2.08 -10.08
N ILE A 193 -4.70 2.31 -9.28
CA ILE A 193 -5.76 3.29 -9.56
C ILE A 193 -5.18 4.71 -9.52
N ASP A 194 -4.37 5.04 -8.52
CA ASP A 194 -3.73 6.36 -8.42
C ASP A 194 -2.82 6.61 -9.64
N ARG A 195 -2.07 5.59 -10.07
CA ARG A 195 -1.31 5.65 -11.32
C ARG A 195 -2.20 5.86 -12.55
N CYS A 196 -3.37 5.22 -12.62
CA CYS A 196 -4.34 5.48 -13.69
C CYS A 196 -4.84 6.94 -13.68
N CYS A 197 -5.07 7.52 -12.50
CA CYS A 197 -5.42 8.93 -12.36
C CYS A 197 -4.29 9.85 -12.86
N THR A 198 -3.03 9.52 -12.54
CA THR A 198 -1.85 10.23 -13.04
C THR A 198 -1.73 10.12 -14.56
N ASN A 199 -1.86 8.91 -15.13
CA ASN A 199 -1.86 8.71 -16.59
C ASN A 199 -2.96 9.52 -17.30
N ASN A 200 -4.11 9.70 -16.65
CA ASN A 200 -5.19 10.50 -17.20
C ASN A 200 -4.84 11.99 -17.30
N ILE A 201 -3.97 12.52 -16.43
CA ILE A 201 -3.49 13.92 -16.52
C ILE A 201 -2.69 14.11 -17.82
N ASP A 202 -1.85 13.14 -18.17
CA ASP A 202 -1.08 13.17 -19.42
C ASP A 202 -2.00 13.02 -20.64
N PHE A 203 -2.94 12.07 -20.60
CA PHE A 203 -3.95 11.91 -21.64
C PHE A 203 -4.74 13.22 -21.87
N ALA A 204 -5.08 13.95 -20.80
CA ALA A 204 -5.84 15.19 -20.89
C ALA A 204 -5.11 16.31 -21.68
N ARG A 205 -3.78 16.25 -21.82
CA ARG A 205 -2.98 17.24 -22.58
C ARG A 205 -3.18 17.12 -24.09
N THR A 206 -3.43 15.91 -24.58
CA THR A 206 -3.68 15.61 -26.00
C THR A 206 -5.13 15.25 -26.29
N TYR A 207 -6.00 15.37 -25.28
CA TYR A 207 -7.39 15.00 -25.36
C TYR A 207 -8.18 15.90 -26.32
N ASP A 208 -8.77 15.28 -27.35
CA ASP A 208 -9.66 15.97 -28.28
C ASP A 208 -11.04 16.21 -27.66
N LYS A 209 -11.29 17.46 -27.27
CA LYS A 209 -12.56 17.89 -26.68
C LYS A 209 -13.75 17.78 -27.64
N ASN A 210 -13.49 17.70 -28.94
CA ASN A 210 -14.56 17.60 -29.94
C ASN A 210 -15.23 16.21 -29.96
N ILE A 211 -14.64 15.22 -29.28
CA ILE A 211 -15.25 13.88 -29.14
C ILE A 211 -16.60 13.94 -28.41
N TYR A 212 -16.82 14.92 -27.53
CA TYR A 212 -18.08 15.11 -26.80
C TYR A 212 -18.87 16.32 -27.34
N ASP A 213 -19.06 16.44 -28.66
CA ASP A 213 -19.75 17.54 -29.36
C ASP A 213 -21.27 17.68 -29.08
N ASN A 214 -21.69 17.55 -27.82
CA ASN A 214 -23.08 17.49 -27.35
C ASN A 214 -23.90 16.30 -27.91
N ARG A 215 -23.27 15.35 -28.60
CA ARG A 215 -23.92 14.11 -29.03
C ARG A 215 -23.76 13.01 -27.98
N VAL A 216 -24.86 12.69 -27.32
CA VAL A 216 -24.95 11.53 -26.41
C VAL A 216 -25.26 10.24 -27.18
N ILE A 217 -25.76 10.35 -28.42
CA ILE A 217 -26.13 9.22 -29.28
C ILE A 217 -24.91 8.73 -30.07
N PRO A 218 -24.59 7.41 -30.05
CA PRO A 218 -23.50 6.86 -30.85
C PRO A 218 -23.71 7.09 -32.35
N SER A 219 -22.70 7.60 -33.05
CA SER A 219 -22.83 8.03 -34.46
C SER A 219 -23.16 6.90 -35.43
N LYS A 220 -22.83 5.65 -35.11
CA LYS A 220 -23.18 4.46 -35.90
C LYS A 220 -24.45 3.78 -35.42
N HIS A 221 -25.12 4.31 -34.39
CA HIS A 221 -26.28 3.68 -33.77
C HIS A 221 -26.03 2.20 -33.38
N LEU A 222 -24.80 1.86 -32.99
CA LEU A 222 -24.37 0.49 -32.70
C LEU A 222 -24.22 0.28 -31.18
N ALA A 223 -24.71 -0.85 -30.69
CA ALA A 223 -24.38 -1.39 -29.37
C ALA A 223 -23.58 -2.69 -29.53
N ILE A 224 -22.56 -2.86 -28.70
CA ILE A 224 -21.75 -4.08 -28.63
C ILE A 224 -21.81 -4.59 -27.20
N LEU A 225 -22.20 -5.84 -27.04
CA LEU A 225 -22.12 -6.58 -25.79
C LEU A 225 -20.98 -7.60 -25.89
N CYS A 226 -20.02 -7.55 -24.98
CA CYS A 226 -18.92 -8.51 -24.96
C CYS A 226 -18.40 -8.81 -23.55
N CYS A 227 -17.50 -9.78 -23.44
CA CYS A 227 -16.90 -10.18 -22.16
C CYS A 227 -16.06 -9.04 -21.53
N MET A 228 -15.99 -8.97 -20.20
CA MET A 228 -15.14 -8.04 -19.44
C MET A 228 -13.64 -8.38 -19.44
N ASP A 229 -13.20 -9.34 -20.26
CA ASP A 229 -11.79 -9.74 -20.40
C ASP A 229 -10.89 -8.54 -20.76
N ALA A 230 -9.92 -8.25 -19.90
CA ALA A 230 -9.03 -7.09 -20.03
C ALA A 230 -8.17 -7.09 -21.31
N ARG A 231 -8.07 -8.23 -22.01
CA ARG A 231 -7.29 -8.38 -23.25
C ARG A 231 -8.08 -7.99 -24.51
N LEU A 232 -9.41 -7.87 -24.43
CA LEU A 232 -10.25 -7.54 -25.58
C LEU A 232 -10.27 -6.02 -25.85
N ASP A 233 -9.50 -5.57 -26.86
CA ASP A 233 -9.51 -4.21 -27.40
C ASP A 233 -10.57 -4.05 -28.50
N VAL A 234 -11.81 -3.81 -28.08
CA VAL A 234 -12.98 -3.79 -28.98
C VAL A 234 -12.88 -2.71 -30.06
N TYR A 235 -12.33 -1.54 -29.72
CA TYR A 235 -12.19 -0.43 -30.66
C TYR A 235 -11.27 -0.81 -31.81
N ARG A 236 -10.07 -1.33 -31.51
CA ARG A 236 -9.13 -1.74 -32.56
C ARG A 236 -9.61 -2.98 -33.32
N MET A 237 -10.20 -3.95 -32.63
CA MET A 237 -10.72 -5.18 -33.23
C MET A 237 -11.78 -4.89 -34.32
N LEU A 238 -12.63 -3.88 -34.11
CA LEU A 238 -13.73 -3.54 -35.01
C LEU A 238 -13.47 -2.28 -35.86
N GLY A 239 -12.31 -1.63 -35.69
CA GLY A 239 -11.99 -0.38 -36.40
C GLY A 239 -12.86 0.81 -36.00
N LEU A 240 -13.33 0.85 -34.74
CA LEU A 240 -14.20 1.90 -34.23
C LEU A 240 -13.40 3.07 -33.63
N GLN A 241 -14.01 4.25 -33.67
CA GLN A 241 -13.56 5.45 -32.99
C GLN A 241 -14.40 5.76 -31.73
N PRO A 242 -13.88 6.53 -30.77
CA PRO A 242 -14.67 7.03 -29.64
C PRO A 242 -15.95 7.72 -30.12
N GLY A 243 -17.09 7.39 -29.49
CA GLY A 243 -18.41 7.95 -29.82
C GLY A 243 -19.16 7.22 -30.95
N GLU A 244 -18.57 6.21 -31.60
CA GLU A 244 -19.26 5.50 -32.69
C GLU A 244 -20.24 4.41 -32.21
N ALA A 245 -19.96 3.76 -31.07
CA ALA A 245 -20.77 2.67 -30.54
C ALA A 245 -20.81 2.67 -29.00
N HIS A 246 -21.85 2.07 -28.43
CA HIS A 246 -21.86 1.70 -27.01
C HIS A 246 -21.16 0.38 -26.79
N ILE A 247 -20.16 0.35 -25.90
CA ILE A 247 -19.44 -0.88 -25.51
C ILE A 247 -19.90 -1.30 -24.11
N ILE A 248 -20.69 -2.37 -24.03
CA ILE A 248 -21.25 -2.92 -22.80
C ILE A 248 -20.48 -4.21 -22.47
N ARG A 249 -19.96 -4.31 -21.24
CA ARG A 249 -19.10 -5.43 -20.84
C ARG A 249 -19.57 -6.07 -19.54
N ASN A 250 -19.64 -7.40 -19.51
CA ASN A 250 -19.91 -8.19 -18.31
C ASN A 250 -19.18 -9.55 -18.38
N GLY A 251 -19.28 -10.36 -17.32
CA GLY A 251 -18.71 -11.71 -17.33
C GLY A 251 -19.32 -12.56 -18.44
N GLY A 252 -18.50 -13.01 -19.39
CA GLY A 252 -18.96 -13.87 -20.50
C GLY A 252 -19.68 -13.17 -21.66
N GLY A 253 -20.01 -11.87 -21.58
CA GLY A 253 -20.73 -11.17 -22.65
C GLY A 253 -22.22 -11.50 -22.71
N ARG A 254 -22.83 -11.81 -21.56
CA ARG A 254 -24.17 -12.41 -21.43
C ARG A 254 -25.28 -11.38 -21.47
N ILE A 255 -26.39 -11.68 -22.15
CA ILE A 255 -27.51 -10.76 -22.32
C ILE A 255 -28.20 -10.45 -20.99
N ARG A 256 -28.39 -11.47 -20.15
CA ARG A 256 -29.09 -11.37 -18.86
C ARG A 256 -28.62 -10.21 -17.98
N ASP A 257 -27.31 -10.04 -17.88
CA ASP A 257 -26.69 -9.01 -17.03
C ASP A 257 -26.63 -7.63 -17.70
N ALA A 258 -26.92 -7.55 -19.01
CA ALA A 258 -26.84 -6.32 -19.80
C ALA A 258 -28.19 -5.67 -20.11
N VAL A 259 -29.32 -6.34 -19.80
CA VAL A 259 -30.68 -5.93 -20.22
C VAL A 259 -30.97 -4.46 -19.94
N ARG A 260 -30.73 -3.99 -18.70
CA ARG A 260 -30.99 -2.58 -18.32
C ARG A 260 -30.23 -1.60 -19.23
N SER A 261 -28.95 -1.86 -19.48
CA SER A 261 -28.11 -1.00 -20.31
C SER A 261 -28.52 -1.05 -21.78
N LEU A 262 -28.90 -2.22 -22.28
CA LEU A 262 -29.40 -2.40 -23.65
C LEU A 262 -30.73 -1.65 -23.88
N ILE A 263 -31.66 -1.71 -22.91
CA ILE A 263 -32.91 -0.93 -22.96
C ILE A 263 -32.59 0.56 -23.08
N CYS A 264 -31.71 1.11 -22.22
CA CYS A 264 -31.32 2.52 -22.30
C CYS A 264 -30.63 2.86 -23.63
N SER A 265 -29.72 2.00 -24.10
CA SER A 265 -29.01 2.16 -25.37
C SER A 265 -29.97 2.29 -26.55
N GLN A 266 -31.00 1.45 -26.58
CA GLN A 266 -31.97 1.42 -27.67
C GLN A 266 -33.03 2.51 -27.55
N ALA A 267 -33.62 2.66 -26.36
CA ALA A 267 -34.77 3.54 -26.14
C ALA A 267 -34.38 5.01 -26.00
N LEU A 268 -33.28 5.30 -25.28
CA LEU A 268 -32.86 6.68 -24.99
C LEU A 268 -31.81 7.17 -25.98
N PHE A 269 -30.93 6.27 -26.41
CA PHE A 269 -29.77 6.61 -27.25
C PHE A 269 -29.86 6.01 -28.66
N GLN A 270 -31.02 5.46 -29.02
CA GLN A 270 -31.42 5.14 -30.40
C GLN A 270 -30.47 4.18 -31.13
N THR A 271 -29.82 3.23 -30.45
CA THR A 271 -29.06 2.19 -31.16
C THR A 271 -30.00 1.26 -31.94
N LYS A 272 -29.62 0.95 -33.19
CA LYS A 272 -30.38 0.17 -34.19
C LYS A 272 -29.70 -1.14 -34.59
N GLU A 273 -28.51 -1.39 -34.06
CA GLU A 273 -27.77 -2.63 -34.26
C GLU A 273 -27.16 -3.09 -32.95
N LEU A 274 -27.18 -4.41 -32.71
CA LEU A 274 -26.56 -5.06 -31.57
C LEU A 274 -25.65 -6.20 -32.04
N MET A 275 -24.37 -6.11 -31.68
CA MET A 275 -23.42 -7.22 -31.80
C MET A 275 -23.20 -7.86 -30.43
N ILE A 276 -23.41 -9.17 -30.33
CA ILE A 276 -23.06 -9.98 -29.16
C ILE A 276 -21.77 -10.72 -29.49
N ILE A 277 -20.70 -10.49 -28.72
CA ILE A 277 -19.37 -11.05 -29.01
C ILE A 277 -18.87 -11.84 -27.81
N HIS A 278 -18.77 -13.16 -27.98
CA HIS A 278 -18.02 -14.04 -27.06
C HIS A 278 -16.62 -14.28 -27.63
N HIS A 279 -15.72 -14.83 -26.82
CA HIS A 279 -14.35 -15.10 -27.26
C HIS A 279 -13.84 -16.46 -26.79
N THR A 280 -12.89 -17.03 -27.53
CA THR A 280 -12.12 -18.19 -27.08
C THR A 280 -11.25 -17.84 -25.87
N ASP A 281 -10.88 -18.83 -25.06
CA ASP A 281 -10.08 -18.61 -23.83
C ASP A 281 -10.75 -17.63 -22.85
N CYS A 282 -12.07 -17.76 -22.66
CA CYS A 282 -12.81 -17.01 -21.66
C CYS A 282 -12.70 -17.65 -20.29
N GLY A 283 -12.42 -16.87 -19.23
CA GLY A 283 -12.30 -17.40 -17.87
C GLY A 283 -13.55 -18.14 -17.37
N PHE A 284 -14.73 -17.86 -17.94
CA PHE A 284 -15.98 -18.56 -17.62
C PHE A 284 -16.08 -19.97 -18.24
N THR A 285 -15.14 -20.37 -19.13
CA THR A 285 -15.04 -21.75 -19.62
C THR A 285 -14.25 -22.66 -18.71
N TYR A 286 -13.56 -22.12 -17.70
CA TYR A 286 -12.83 -22.93 -16.71
C TYR A 286 -13.77 -23.59 -15.68
N PHE A 287 -15.06 -23.30 -15.74
CA PHE A 287 -16.08 -23.85 -14.86
C PHE A 287 -17.22 -24.43 -15.69
N SER A 288 -17.73 -25.59 -15.28
CA SER A 288 -18.86 -26.27 -15.93
C SER A 288 -20.17 -26.10 -15.15
N THR A 289 -20.12 -25.68 -13.89
CA THR A 289 -21.31 -25.51 -13.04
C THR A 289 -21.19 -24.32 -12.10
N ASN A 290 -22.33 -23.75 -11.70
CA ASN A 290 -22.40 -22.72 -10.65
C ASN A 290 -21.76 -23.19 -9.34
N ASN A 291 -21.91 -24.47 -8.98
CA ASN A 291 -21.33 -25.02 -7.76
C ASN A 291 -19.80 -25.02 -7.80
N GLN A 292 -19.17 -25.23 -8.96
CA GLN A 292 -17.71 -25.15 -9.09
C GLN A 292 -17.20 -23.70 -8.92
N ILE A 293 -17.95 -22.72 -9.43
CA ILE A 293 -17.64 -21.29 -9.21
C ILE A 293 -17.81 -20.96 -7.73
N LEU A 294 -18.92 -21.35 -7.12
CA LEU A 294 -19.16 -21.13 -5.69
C LEU A 294 -18.08 -21.78 -4.83
N ALA A 295 -17.65 -23.00 -5.16
CA ALA A 295 -16.57 -23.69 -4.46
C ALA A 295 -15.22 -22.96 -4.60
N SER A 296 -14.92 -22.36 -5.75
CA SER A 296 -13.68 -21.58 -5.94
C SER A 296 -13.70 -20.24 -5.20
N LEU A 297 -14.88 -19.72 -4.85
CA LEU A 297 -15.05 -18.52 -4.05
C LEU A 297 -14.94 -18.76 -2.54
N ILE A 298 -14.99 -20.01 -2.08
CA ILE A 298 -14.85 -20.38 -0.65
C ILE A 298 -13.36 -20.54 -0.32
N VAL A 299 -12.78 -19.54 0.34
CA VAL A 299 -11.42 -19.62 0.88
C VAL A 299 -11.48 -19.99 2.36
N GLN A 300 -10.81 -21.08 2.77
CA GLN A 300 -10.65 -21.39 4.19
C GLN A 300 -9.67 -20.40 4.84
N PRO A 301 -9.99 -19.81 6.01
CA PRO A 301 -9.05 -19.00 6.76
C PRO A 301 -7.75 -19.76 7.01
N GLY A 302 -6.61 -19.21 6.56
CA GLY A 302 -5.27 -19.74 6.87
C GLY A 302 -4.65 -20.71 5.86
N THR A 303 -5.30 -21.04 4.74
CA THR A 303 -4.65 -21.84 3.68
C THR A 303 -4.08 -20.94 2.58
N ARG A 304 -2.74 -20.86 2.50
CA ARG A 304 -2.02 -20.22 1.39
C ARG A 304 -2.12 -21.09 0.12
N LYS A 305 -3.28 -21.14 -0.52
CA LYS A 305 -3.35 -21.48 -1.95
C LYS A 305 -3.44 -20.16 -2.73
N SER A 306 -2.28 -19.73 -3.25
CA SER A 306 -2.12 -18.69 -4.28
C SER A 306 -3.09 -17.49 -4.21
N ASN A 307 -2.65 -16.41 -3.54
CA ASN A 307 -3.10 -15.02 -3.75
C ASN A 307 -4.60 -14.67 -3.66
N LEU A 308 -5.48 -15.57 -3.23
CA LEU A 308 -6.89 -15.23 -2.97
C LEU A 308 -7.15 -15.31 -1.46
N ILE A 309 -6.97 -14.18 -0.76
CA ILE A 309 -7.55 -14.00 0.58
C ILE A 309 -8.94 -13.41 0.35
N LEU A 310 -9.92 -14.26 0.09
CA LEU A 310 -11.33 -13.89 0.17
C LEU A 310 -12.00 -14.76 1.23
N SER A 311 -11.78 -14.44 2.50
CA SER A 311 -12.68 -14.86 3.57
C SER A 311 -14.00 -14.09 3.43
N ARG A 312 -14.78 -14.41 2.40
CA ARG A 312 -16.17 -13.95 2.30
C ARG A 312 -16.99 -14.85 3.21
N PRO A 313 -17.86 -14.31 4.09
CA PRO A 313 -18.85 -15.12 4.79
C PRO A 313 -19.57 -15.95 3.72
N ALA A 314 -19.69 -17.26 3.98
CA ALA A 314 -20.19 -18.25 3.04
C ALA A 314 -21.28 -17.62 2.17
N TYR A 315 -21.08 -17.59 0.86
CA TYR A 315 -22.04 -17.02 -0.08
C TYR A 315 -23.32 -17.85 0.00
N GLN A 316 -24.22 -17.50 0.93
CA GLN A 316 -25.42 -18.25 1.28
C GLN A 316 -26.60 -17.90 0.39
N ASN A 317 -26.46 -16.89 -0.49
CA ASN A 317 -27.49 -16.53 -1.45
C ASN A 317 -27.40 -17.41 -2.69
N ASN A 318 -28.08 -18.55 -2.63
CA ASN A 318 -28.28 -19.54 -3.71
C ASN A 318 -29.09 -19.00 -4.92
N LYS A 319 -29.12 -17.68 -5.16
CA LYS A 319 -29.96 -17.01 -6.16
C LYS A 319 -29.21 -16.45 -7.37
N SER A 320 -27.89 -16.42 -7.34
CA SER A 320 -27.09 -15.86 -8.43
C SER A 320 -26.61 -16.96 -9.36
N ASP A 321 -27.10 -16.94 -10.59
CA ASP A 321 -26.60 -17.78 -11.69
C ASP A 321 -25.36 -17.09 -12.29
N PHE A 322 -24.18 -17.71 -12.15
CA PHE A 322 -22.92 -17.21 -12.71
C PHE A 322 -22.75 -17.58 -14.19
N MET A 323 -23.69 -18.37 -14.74
CA MET A 323 -23.79 -18.69 -16.16
C MET A 323 -22.47 -19.17 -16.79
N PRO A 324 -21.87 -20.27 -16.28
CA PRO A 324 -20.64 -20.84 -16.85
C PRO A 324 -20.80 -21.17 -18.34
N ILE A 325 -19.71 -21.06 -19.11
CA ILE A 325 -19.72 -21.26 -20.56
C ILE A 325 -19.12 -22.62 -20.88
N ILE A 326 -19.98 -23.62 -21.14
CA ILE A 326 -19.54 -24.98 -21.51
C ILE A 326 -19.22 -25.04 -23.01
N ASP A 327 -20.11 -24.53 -23.83
CA ASP A 327 -19.95 -24.40 -25.27
C ASP A 327 -20.16 -22.93 -25.65
N ILE A 328 -19.10 -22.33 -26.21
CA ILE A 328 -19.10 -20.90 -26.52
C ILE A 328 -20.08 -20.59 -27.67
N GLU A 329 -20.12 -21.41 -28.72
CA GLU A 329 -21.04 -21.17 -29.83
C GLU A 329 -22.49 -21.34 -29.36
N GLN A 330 -22.76 -22.36 -28.55
CA GLN A 330 -24.09 -22.54 -27.98
C GLN A 330 -24.48 -21.38 -27.06
N SER A 331 -23.56 -20.88 -26.22
CA SER A 331 -23.85 -19.73 -25.37
C SER A 331 -24.24 -18.48 -26.15
N ILE A 332 -23.65 -18.25 -27.33
CA ILE A 332 -24.04 -17.15 -28.23
C ILE A 332 -25.48 -17.37 -28.74
N ARG A 333 -25.84 -18.59 -29.15
CA ARG A 333 -27.20 -18.92 -29.60
C ARG A 333 -28.21 -18.74 -28.47
N ASP A 334 -27.85 -19.14 -27.26
CA ASP A 334 -28.68 -18.99 -26.07
C ASP A 334 -28.92 -17.51 -25.76
N ASP A 335 -27.89 -16.66 -25.83
CA ASP A 335 -28.03 -15.21 -25.64
C ASP A 335 -28.86 -14.53 -26.74
N LEU A 336 -28.71 -14.95 -28.00
CA LEU A 336 -29.57 -14.50 -29.11
C LEU A 336 -31.03 -14.89 -28.90
N ALA A 337 -31.29 -16.08 -28.36
CA ALA A 337 -32.63 -16.53 -28.01
C ALA A 337 -33.16 -15.77 -26.78
N GLU A 338 -32.32 -15.54 -25.76
CA GLU A 338 -32.69 -14.82 -24.53
C GLU A 338 -33.03 -13.36 -24.83
N TYR A 339 -32.32 -12.68 -25.73
CA TYR A 339 -32.64 -11.33 -26.18
C TYR A 339 -34.10 -11.19 -26.62
N LYS A 340 -34.62 -12.18 -27.37
CA LYS A 340 -35.99 -12.19 -27.89
C LYS A 340 -37.04 -12.37 -26.78
N GLN A 341 -36.63 -12.86 -25.61
CA GLN A 341 -37.53 -13.07 -24.48
C GLN A 341 -37.78 -11.79 -23.67
N TYR A 342 -36.97 -10.74 -23.84
CA TYR A 342 -37.13 -9.47 -23.13
C TYR A 342 -38.00 -8.48 -23.92
N PRO A 343 -39.28 -8.26 -23.56
CA PRO A 343 -40.21 -7.45 -24.37
C PRO A 343 -39.87 -5.95 -24.39
N MET A 344 -39.08 -5.49 -23.42
CA MET A 344 -38.61 -4.10 -23.32
C MET A 344 -37.42 -3.81 -24.25
N LEU A 345 -36.75 -4.84 -24.78
CA LEU A 345 -35.74 -4.68 -25.81
C LEU A 345 -36.41 -4.51 -27.17
N ASN A 346 -35.87 -3.62 -27.99
CA ASN A 346 -36.41 -3.35 -29.31
C ASN A 346 -36.21 -4.56 -30.23
N GLN A 347 -37.30 -5.20 -30.64
CA GLN A 347 -37.25 -6.41 -31.48
C GLN A 347 -37.09 -6.08 -32.98
N ASN A 348 -37.16 -4.79 -33.37
CA ASN A 348 -37.09 -4.33 -34.76
C ASN A 348 -35.69 -3.83 -35.16
N ILE A 349 -34.64 -4.33 -34.50
CA ILE A 349 -33.25 -3.95 -34.77
C ILE A 349 -32.44 -5.15 -35.28
N ILE A 350 -31.28 -4.90 -35.87
CA ILE A 350 -30.37 -5.97 -36.28
C ILE A 350 -29.66 -6.51 -35.04
N VAL A 351 -29.75 -7.82 -34.79
CA VAL A 351 -29.05 -8.49 -33.70
C VAL A 351 -28.28 -9.67 -34.25
N ARG A 352 -26.97 -9.72 -34.00
CA ARG A 352 -26.06 -10.75 -34.53
C ARG A 352 -25.06 -11.21 -33.47
N GLY A 353 -24.76 -12.50 -33.48
CA GLY A 353 -23.82 -13.14 -32.54
C GLY A 353 -22.50 -13.50 -33.21
N PHE A 354 -21.38 -13.31 -32.51
CA PHE A 354 -20.04 -13.56 -33.03
C PHE A 354 -19.15 -14.26 -32.00
N LEU A 355 -18.29 -15.14 -32.49
CA LEU A 355 -17.16 -15.72 -31.78
C LEU A 355 -15.88 -15.03 -32.24
N TYR A 356 -15.19 -14.38 -31.30
CA TYR A 356 -13.85 -13.84 -31.49
C TYR A 356 -12.79 -14.88 -31.12
N ASP A 357 -11.92 -15.23 -32.06
CA ASP A 357 -10.79 -16.12 -31.80
C ASP A 357 -9.60 -15.31 -31.30
N THR A 358 -9.26 -15.49 -30.02
CA THR A 358 -8.15 -14.79 -29.34
C THR A 358 -6.77 -15.16 -29.87
N LYS A 359 -6.62 -16.23 -30.66
CA LYS A 359 -5.36 -16.60 -31.31
C LYS A 359 -5.18 -15.94 -32.66
N THR A 360 -6.25 -15.83 -33.46
CA THR A 360 -6.17 -15.32 -34.84
C THR A 360 -6.60 -13.86 -34.97
N GLY A 361 -7.39 -13.34 -34.02
CA GLY A 361 -7.98 -12.01 -34.07
C GLY A 361 -9.19 -11.90 -35.00
N LEU A 362 -9.73 -13.02 -35.49
CA LEU A 362 -10.86 -13.03 -36.42
C LEU A 362 -12.21 -13.19 -35.70
N LEU A 363 -13.24 -12.58 -36.28
CA LEU A 363 -14.63 -12.80 -35.89
C LEU A 363 -15.29 -13.82 -36.81
N LYS A 364 -15.92 -14.82 -36.21
CA LYS A 364 -16.80 -15.78 -36.88
C LYS A 364 -18.24 -15.53 -36.43
N GLU A 365 -19.13 -15.26 -37.37
CA GLU A 365 -20.55 -15.13 -37.04
C GLU A 365 -21.15 -16.49 -36.67
N ILE A 366 -21.93 -16.50 -35.59
CA ILE A 366 -22.69 -17.65 -35.12
C ILE A 366 -24.18 -17.34 -35.30
N LYS A 367 -24.86 -18.25 -36.01
CA LYS A 367 -26.29 -18.14 -36.32
C LYS A 367 -27.13 -18.96 -35.35
#